data_AF-A0A382NEY4-F1
#
_entry.id   AF-A0A382NEY4-F1
#
_cell.length_a   1.000
_cell.length_b   1.000
_cell.length_c   1.000
_cell.angle_alpha   90.00
_cell.angle_beta   90.00
_cell.angle_gamma   90.00
#
_symmetry.space_group_name_H-M   'P 1'
#
loop_
_entity.id
_entity.type
_entity.pdbx_description
1 polymer ?
#
loop_
_entity_poly.entity_id
_entity_poly.type
_entity_poly.pdbx_seq_one_letter_code
_entity_poly.pdbx_strand_id
1 'polypeptide(L)'
;PIIVNAIYAVYVNLMTRSDDSHVYGFTDWYGFAWWLSMPYVLTGLVGVALLLFAGDHQVAPSILSPASLGYIANIPMDSPWYAFGQALRVELFWGIYLATVGITQWTAFSLKKAALIASAPYIVIYGIWLIALALF
;
A
#
# COMPACT_ATOMS: atom_id res chain seq x y z
N PRO A 1 6.46 -7.82 5.33
CA PRO A 1 7.05 -7.22 4.10
C PRO A 1 7.60 -8.26 3.10
N ILE A 2 8.46 -9.20 3.54
CA ILE A 2 9.16 -10.14 2.63
C ILE A 2 8.20 -10.93 1.72
N ILE A 3 7.23 -11.64 2.31
CA ILE A 3 6.27 -12.48 1.57
C ILE A 3 5.33 -11.61 0.71
N VAL A 4 4.83 -10.51 1.26
CA VAL A 4 3.94 -9.58 0.54
C VAL A 4 4.63 -9.00 -0.70
N ASN A 5 5.88 -8.58 -0.57
CA ASN A 5 6.66 -8.06 -1.70
C ASN A 5 6.94 -9.16 -2.73
N ALA A 6 7.13 -10.41 -2.31
CA ALA A 6 7.31 -11.53 -3.23
C ALA A 6 6.02 -11.81 -4.01
N ILE A 7 4.86 -11.82 -3.34
CA ILE A 7 3.55 -11.97 -3.98
C ILE A 7 3.31 -10.83 -4.97
N TYR A 8 3.58 -9.59 -4.57
CA TYR A 8 3.44 -8.43 -5.45
C TYR A 8 4.37 -8.51 -6.67
N ALA A 9 5.61 -8.94 -6.48
CA ALA A 9 6.56 -9.11 -7.57
C ALA A 9 6.13 -10.20 -8.56
N VAL A 10 5.61 -11.34 -8.07
CA VAL A 10 4.99 -12.36 -8.94
C VAL A 10 3.84 -11.75 -9.73
N TYR A 11 2.93 -11.04 -9.06
CA TYR A 11 1.80 -10.39 -9.70
C TYR A 11 2.25 -9.44 -10.83
N VAL A 12 3.14 -8.49 -10.55
CA VAL A 12 3.58 -7.52 -11.57
C VAL A 12 4.34 -8.22 -12.69
N ASN A 13 5.23 -9.18 -12.37
CA ASN A 13 5.96 -9.94 -13.39
C ASN A 13 5.03 -10.67 -14.35
N LEU A 14 3.94 -11.27 -13.86
CA LEU A 14 2.94 -11.91 -14.72
C LEU A 14 2.16 -10.90 -15.56
N MET A 15 1.78 -9.75 -14.99
CA MET A 15 1.01 -8.73 -15.69
C MET A 15 1.82 -7.99 -16.76
N THR A 16 3.13 -7.86 -16.58
CA THR A 16 4.03 -7.21 -17.54
C THR A 16 4.59 -8.15 -18.60
N ARG A 17 4.42 -9.48 -18.43
CA ARG A 17 4.89 -10.49 -19.39
C ARG A 17 4.29 -10.39 -20.80
N SER A 18 3.17 -9.68 -20.95
CA SER A 18 2.56 -9.40 -22.27
C SER A 18 3.30 -8.33 -23.09
N ASP A 19 4.34 -7.72 -22.52
CA ASP A 19 5.22 -6.78 -23.23
C ASP A 19 6.44 -7.50 -23.80
N ASP A 20 6.49 -7.64 -25.13
CA ASP A 20 7.62 -8.27 -25.84
C ASP A 20 8.94 -7.50 -25.67
N SER A 21 8.89 -6.24 -25.24
CA SER A 21 10.06 -5.39 -25.05
C SER A 21 10.65 -5.43 -23.64
N HIS A 22 9.97 -6.03 -22.65
CA HIS A 22 10.44 -5.99 -21.27
C HIS A 22 11.59 -6.97 -21.04
N VAL A 23 12.62 -6.51 -20.32
CA VAL A 23 13.79 -7.33 -19.92
C VAL A 23 13.79 -7.71 -18.44
N TYR A 24 12.91 -7.11 -17.65
CA TYR A 24 12.87 -7.21 -16.18
C TYR A 24 12.24 -8.51 -15.62
N GLY A 25 13.03 -9.32 -14.93
CA GLY A 25 12.59 -10.57 -14.31
C GLY A 25 11.93 -10.40 -12.94
N PHE A 26 11.57 -11.51 -12.30
CA PHE A 26 10.98 -11.51 -10.94
C PHE A 26 11.83 -10.73 -9.93
N THR A 27 13.15 -10.90 -9.96
CA THR A 27 14.07 -10.29 -9.01
C THR A 27 14.10 -8.76 -9.12
N ASP A 28 13.96 -8.22 -10.34
CA ASP A 28 13.88 -6.79 -10.59
C ASP A 28 12.59 -6.21 -10.00
N TRP A 29 11.46 -6.88 -10.24
CA TRP A 29 10.16 -6.50 -9.66
C TRP A 29 10.13 -6.66 -8.13
N TYR A 30 10.85 -7.64 -7.59
CA TYR A 30 11.00 -7.82 -6.15
C TYR A 30 11.82 -6.67 -5.54
N GLY A 31 12.94 -6.29 -6.15
CA GLY A 31 13.70 -5.10 -5.76
C GLY A 31 12.85 -3.83 -5.81
N PHE A 32 12.07 -3.67 -6.89
CA PHE A 32 11.14 -2.56 -7.04
C PHE A 32 10.07 -2.50 -5.95
N ALA A 33 9.52 -3.64 -5.53
CA ALA A 33 8.51 -3.69 -4.46
C ALA A 33 9.01 -3.15 -3.10
N TRP A 34 10.31 -3.24 -2.81
CA TRP A 34 10.91 -2.60 -1.63
C TRP A 34 10.91 -1.08 -1.74
N TRP A 35 11.16 -0.52 -2.93
CA TRP A 35 11.07 0.92 -3.17
C TRP A 35 9.65 1.43 -3.05
N LEU A 36 8.65 0.65 -3.48
CA LEU A 36 7.24 0.97 -3.26
C LEU A 36 6.85 1.06 -1.78
N SER A 37 7.63 0.41 -0.90
CA SER A 37 7.40 0.42 0.55
C SER A 37 8.02 1.65 1.26
N MET A 38 8.84 2.46 0.58
CA MET A 38 9.51 3.61 1.18
C MET A 38 8.58 4.66 1.81
N PRO A 39 7.41 4.99 1.24
CA PRO A 39 6.47 5.92 1.88
C PRO A 39 6.09 5.52 3.32
N TYR A 40 6.00 4.21 3.60
CA TYR A 40 5.70 3.70 4.94
C TYR A 40 6.84 3.93 5.95
N VAL A 41 8.09 4.03 5.48
CA VAL A 41 9.22 4.36 6.36
C VAL A 41 9.07 5.80 6.85
N LEU A 42 8.72 6.73 5.95
CA LEU A 42 8.54 8.14 6.30
C LEU A 42 7.43 8.34 7.34
N THR A 43 6.27 7.73 7.12
CA THR A 43 5.15 7.84 8.06
C THR A 43 5.37 7.04 9.35
N GLY A 44 6.14 5.96 9.29
CA GLY A 44 6.62 5.25 10.48
C GLY A 44 7.47 6.14 11.38
N LEU A 45 8.38 6.93 10.79
CA LEU A 45 9.17 7.91 11.55
C LEU A 45 8.29 9.00 12.19
N VAL A 46 7.22 9.43 11.51
CA VAL A 46 6.22 10.32 12.12
C VAL A 46 5.53 9.65 13.31
N GLY A 47 5.17 8.37 13.19
CA GLY A 47 4.58 7.61 14.30
C GLY A 47 5.53 7.49 15.50
N VAL A 48 6.82 7.26 15.25
CA VAL A 48 7.86 7.27 16.30
C VAL A 48 7.97 8.65 16.96
N ALA A 49 7.98 9.73 16.18
CA ALA A 49 8.02 11.07 16.73
C ALA A 49 6.80 11.35 17.62
N LEU A 50 5.59 11.00 17.16
CA LEU A 50 4.36 11.16 17.94
C LEU A 50 4.40 10.37 19.25
N LEU A 51 4.95 9.16 19.23
CA LEU A 51 5.14 8.35 20.44
C LEU A 51 6.12 9.01 21.43
N LEU A 52 7.24 9.56 20.93
CA LEU A 52 8.24 10.24 21.78
C LEU A 52 7.69 11.51 22.45
N PHE A 53 6.73 12.18 21.81
CA PHE A 53 6.07 13.37 22.35
C PHE A 53 4.75 13.08 23.06
N ALA A 54 4.37 11.81 23.23
CA ALA A 54 3.16 11.45 23.94
C ALA A 54 3.30 11.82 25.43
N GLY A 55 2.34 12.58 25.95
CA GLY A 55 2.34 13.01 27.36
C GLY A 55 1.89 11.94 28.36
N ASP A 56 1.45 10.77 27.86
CA ASP A 56 0.98 9.63 28.65
C ASP A 56 1.61 8.34 28.10
N HIS A 57 1.75 7.34 28.97
CA HIS A 57 2.23 6.00 28.64
C HIS A 57 1.11 5.12 28.06
N GLN A 58 -0.16 5.55 28.17
CA GLN A 58 -1.31 4.87 27.58
C GLN A 58 -1.69 5.46 26.22
N VAL A 59 -1.00 5.02 25.17
CA VAL A 59 -1.28 5.43 23.79
C VAL A 59 -1.99 4.35 22.99
N ALA A 60 -2.94 4.75 22.16
CA ALA A 60 -3.60 3.85 21.22
C ALA A 60 -2.59 3.36 20.17
N PRO A 61 -2.63 2.07 19.75
CA PRO A 61 -1.73 1.54 18.73
C PRO A 61 -1.77 2.26 17.38
N SER A 62 -2.88 2.95 17.07
CA SER A 62 -3.06 3.74 15.86
C SER A 62 -2.06 4.90 15.72
N ILE A 63 -1.38 5.30 16.80
CA ILE A 63 -0.32 6.32 16.76
C ILE A 63 0.87 5.91 15.87
N LEU A 64 1.07 4.60 15.67
CA LEU A 64 2.11 4.06 14.78
C LEU A 64 1.72 4.13 13.28
N SER A 65 0.49 4.51 13.00
CA SER A 65 -0.08 4.64 11.66
C SER A 65 -0.74 6.01 11.47
N PRO A 66 0.01 7.12 11.64
CA PRO A 66 -0.60 8.47 11.70
C PRO A 66 -1.20 8.92 10.37
N ALA A 67 -0.82 8.31 9.26
CA ALA A 67 -1.37 8.57 7.93
C ALA A 67 -2.53 7.62 7.57
N SER A 68 -2.99 6.78 8.50
CA SER A 68 -4.18 5.96 8.31
C SER A 68 -5.46 6.79 8.44
N LEU A 69 -6.49 6.43 7.68
CA LEU A 69 -7.81 7.03 7.83
C LEU A 69 -8.35 6.82 9.25
N GLY A 70 -8.05 5.67 9.86
CA GLY A 70 -8.46 5.35 11.22
C GLY A 70 -7.85 6.29 12.26
N TYR A 71 -6.58 6.68 12.11
CA TYR A 71 -5.95 7.68 12.96
C TYR A 71 -6.49 9.09 12.68
N ILE A 72 -6.54 9.50 11.41
CA ILE A 72 -6.98 10.84 11.00
C ILE A 72 -8.43 11.12 11.41
N ALA A 73 -9.31 10.12 11.25
CA ALA A 73 -10.72 10.22 11.59
C ALA A 73 -11.03 9.82 13.05
N ASN A 74 -10.00 9.52 13.86
CA ASN A 74 -10.15 9.08 15.26
C ASN A 74 -11.17 7.94 15.43
N ILE A 75 -11.12 6.93 14.56
CA ILE A 75 -12.04 5.80 14.61
C ILE A 75 -11.81 5.01 15.92
N PRO A 76 -12.83 4.81 16.75
CA PRO A 76 -12.72 4.04 18.00
C PRO A 76 -12.34 2.57 17.75
N MET A 77 -11.60 1.95 18.68
CA MET A 77 -11.14 0.56 18.56
C MET A 77 -12.28 -0.48 18.58
N ASP A 78 -13.41 -0.14 19.19
CA ASP A 78 -14.63 -0.94 19.24
C ASP A 78 -15.51 -0.79 17.99
N SER A 79 -15.15 0.11 17.07
CA SER A 79 -15.86 0.26 15.81
C SER A 79 -15.55 -0.88 14.82
N PRO A 80 -16.55 -1.44 14.12
CA PRO A 80 -16.30 -2.42 13.06
C PRO A 80 -15.43 -1.84 11.91
N TRP A 81 -15.39 -0.51 11.78
CA TRP A 81 -14.59 0.20 10.78
C TRP A 81 -13.14 0.40 11.20
N TYR A 82 -12.76 0.11 12.44
CA TYR A 82 -11.42 0.40 12.97
C TYR A 82 -10.33 -0.23 12.09
N ALA A 83 -10.41 -1.55 11.87
CA ALA A 83 -9.40 -2.27 11.11
C ALA A 83 -9.31 -1.79 9.65
N PHE A 84 -10.45 -1.52 9.01
CA PHE A 84 -10.48 -1.00 7.64
C PHE A 84 -9.88 0.41 7.56
N GLY A 85 -10.25 1.30 8.47
CA GLY A 85 -9.69 2.64 8.56
C GLY A 85 -8.19 2.64 8.84
N GLN A 86 -7.72 1.74 9.71
CA GLN A 86 -6.28 1.59 9.98
C GLN A 86 -5.51 1.06 8.77
N ALA A 87 -6.11 0.17 7.98
CA ALA A 87 -5.50 -0.38 6.76
C ALA A 87 -5.44 0.62 5.60
N LEU A 88 -6.47 1.48 5.47
CA LEU A 88 -6.50 2.50 4.43
C LEU A 88 -5.61 3.68 4.82
N ARG A 89 -4.39 3.71 4.28
CA ARG A 89 -3.38 4.72 4.61
C ARG A 89 -3.00 5.56 3.40
N VAL A 90 -2.63 6.82 3.60
CA VAL A 90 -2.29 7.75 2.50
C VAL A 90 -1.12 7.23 1.65
N GLU A 91 -0.17 6.52 2.26
CA GLU A 91 0.98 5.86 1.65
C GLU A 91 0.57 4.86 0.56
N LEU A 92 -0.62 4.29 0.65
CA LEU A 92 -1.17 3.39 -0.37
C LEU A 92 -1.24 4.09 -1.73
N PHE A 93 -1.79 5.31 -1.76
CA PHE A 93 -1.95 6.07 -3.00
C PHE A 93 -0.60 6.49 -3.57
N TRP A 94 0.36 6.82 -2.69
CA TRP A 94 1.74 7.07 -3.10
C TRP A 94 2.38 5.80 -3.69
N GLY A 95 2.22 4.64 -3.05
CA GLY A 95 2.70 3.36 -3.55
C GLY A 95 2.11 3.01 -4.93
N ILE A 96 0.81 3.22 -5.13
CA ILE A 96 0.14 3.02 -6.43
C ILE A 96 0.72 3.97 -7.49
N TYR A 97 0.94 5.23 -7.15
CA TYR A 97 1.56 6.19 -8.05
C TYR A 97 2.98 5.75 -8.46
N LEU A 98 3.84 5.40 -7.49
CA LEU A 98 5.19 4.92 -7.76
C LEU A 98 5.18 3.64 -8.62
N ALA A 99 4.27 2.70 -8.33
CA ALA A 99 4.12 1.48 -9.11
C ALA A 99 3.70 1.79 -10.55
N THR A 100 2.75 2.71 -10.73
CA THR A 100 2.32 3.17 -12.05
C THR A 100 3.49 3.74 -12.84
N VAL A 101 4.26 4.65 -12.23
CA VAL A 101 5.44 5.24 -12.85
C VAL A 101 6.46 4.15 -13.21
N GLY A 102 6.83 3.28 -12.26
CA GLY A 102 7.80 2.21 -12.52
C GLY A 102 7.38 1.29 -13.66
N ILE A 103 6.11 0.86 -13.70
CA ILE A 103 5.58 0.04 -14.81
C ILE A 103 5.68 0.81 -16.13
N THR A 104 5.29 2.09 -16.20
CA THR A 104 5.41 2.88 -17.44
C THR A 104 6.84 3.12 -17.90
N GLN A 105 7.82 3.13 -16.99
CA GLN A 105 9.22 3.32 -17.33
C GLN A 105 9.90 2.02 -17.75
N TRP A 106 9.42 0.88 -17.25
CA TRP A 106 10.03 -0.43 -17.47
C TRP A 106 9.33 -1.27 -18.54
N THR A 107 8.20 -0.79 -19.05
CA THR A 107 7.39 -1.46 -20.10
C THR A 107 6.92 -0.44 -21.13
N ALA A 108 6.55 -0.90 -22.32
CA ALA A 108 5.92 -0.10 -23.37
C ALA A 108 4.42 0.18 -23.11
N PHE A 109 3.92 -0.07 -21.90
CA PHE A 109 2.50 0.11 -21.57
C PHE A 109 2.12 1.59 -21.43
N SER A 110 0.91 1.91 -21.89
CA SER A 110 0.34 3.23 -21.65
C SER A 110 0.09 3.49 -20.16
N LEU A 111 0.10 4.76 -19.75
CA LEU A 111 -0.18 5.18 -18.38
C LEU A 111 -1.47 4.56 -17.83
N LYS A 112 -2.53 4.48 -18.65
CA LYS A 112 -3.81 3.88 -18.25
C LYS A 112 -3.67 2.40 -17.92
N LYS A 113 -2.96 1.62 -18.75
CA LYS A 113 -2.75 0.19 -18.50
C LYS A 113 -1.89 -0.02 -17.26
N ALA A 114 -0.81 0.75 -17.11
CA ALA A 114 0.06 0.70 -15.94
C ALA A 114 -0.68 1.04 -14.64
N ALA A 115 -1.50 2.10 -14.64
CA ALA A 115 -2.30 2.51 -13.47
C ALA A 115 -3.32 1.43 -13.07
N LEU A 116 -3.95 0.78 -14.06
CA LEU A 116 -4.87 -0.33 -13.81
C LEU A 116 -4.14 -1.52 -13.18
N ILE A 117 -2.97 -1.91 -13.69
CA ILE A 117 -2.16 -2.99 -13.12
C ILE A 117 -1.72 -2.63 -11.69
N ALA A 118 -1.24 -1.40 -11.46
CA ALA A 118 -0.76 -0.96 -10.16
C ALA A 118 -1.87 -0.93 -9.09
N SER A 119 -3.08 -0.51 -9.45
CA SER A 119 -4.21 -0.32 -8.52
C SER A 119 -5.05 -1.58 -8.30
N ALA A 120 -5.08 -2.51 -9.28
CA ALA A 120 -5.92 -3.72 -9.25
C ALA A 120 -5.88 -4.54 -7.94
N PRO A 121 -4.72 -4.92 -7.37
CA PRO A 121 -4.72 -5.74 -6.14
C PRO A 121 -5.39 -5.01 -4.97
N TYR A 122 -5.21 -3.69 -4.87
CA TYR A 122 -5.81 -2.89 -3.82
C TYR A 122 -7.31 -2.72 -4.01
N ILE A 123 -7.76 -2.45 -5.24
CA ILE A 123 -9.18 -2.35 -5.57
C ILE A 123 -9.91 -3.66 -5.21
N VAL A 124 -9.31 -4.81 -5.52
CA VAL A 124 -9.89 -6.12 -5.19
C VAL A 124 -9.96 -6.32 -3.68
N ILE A 125 -8.85 -6.14 -2.96
CA ILE A 125 -8.79 -6.42 -1.52
C ILE A 125 -9.68 -5.45 -0.73
N TYR A 126 -9.52 -4.14 -0.92
CA TYR A 126 -10.31 -3.14 -0.19
C TYR A 126 -11.76 -3.10 -0.66
N GLY A 127 -12.04 -3.39 -1.94
CA GLY A 127 -13.40 -3.47 -2.45
C GLY A 127 -14.19 -4.62 -1.82
N ILE A 128 -13.61 -5.82 -1.76
CA ILE A 128 -14.23 -6.99 -1.09
C ILE A 128 -14.45 -6.69 0.40
N TRP A 129 -13.46 -6.12 1.08
CA TRP A 129 -13.59 -5.79 2.50
C TRP A 129 -14.67 -4.73 2.76
N LEU A 130 -14.73 -3.68 1.93
CA LEU A 130 -15.76 -2.65 2.05
C LEU A 130 -17.17 -3.22 1.83
N ILE A 131 -17.34 -4.11 0.85
CA ILE A 131 -18.61 -4.80 0.61
C ILE A 131 -18.98 -5.66 1.84
N ALA A 132 -18.03 -6.41 2.40
CA ALA A 132 -18.29 -7.21 3.59
C ALA A 132 -18.76 -6.35 4.77
N LEU A 133 -18.12 -5.19 5.02
CA LEU A 133 -18.53 -4.24 6.06
C LEU A 133 -19.89 -3.57 5.80
N ALA A 134 -20.31 -3.47 4.54
CA ALA A 134 -21.61 -2.92 4.20
C ALA A 134 -22.75 -3.94 4.36
N LEU A 135 -22.44 -5.24 4.32
CA LEU A 135 -23.41 -6.32 4.39
C LEU A 135 -23.57 -6.93 5.80
N PHE A 136 -22.53 -6.85 6.64
CA PHE A 136 -22.47 -7.43 7.98
C PHE A 136 -22.12 -6.36 9.01
#